data_AF-A0A4Y9ZR93-F1
#
_entry.id   AF-A0A4Y9ZR93-F1
#
_cell.length_a   1.000
_cell.length_b   1.000
_cell.length_c   1.000
_cell.angle_alpha   90.00
_cell.angle_beta   90.00
_cell.angle_gamma   90.00
#
_symmetry.space_group_name_H-M   'P 1'
#
loop_
_entity.id
_entity.type
_entity.pdbx_description
1 polymer ?
#
loop_
_entity_poly.entity_id
_entity_poly.type
_entity_poly.pdbx_seq_one_letter_code
_entity_poly.pdbx_strand_id
1 'polypeptide(L)'
;MRRAQSVRHYARPSLALGADDLGMLKESPDESNEDVLRRQLLEKDRENDKLQTQIQGLQAQLAQRPPLEDVQALEREYKNLELLLQGTQRENERAMAELERGKTREKMLERELTRLAGENWQANLEISPAPPPFVPRSVTSFFQMPSAQHVLSPGSSSGNQVSAEATLAHVEQVRLLILGMEQRLQAREEKLNKTVERAEGEGAKFEELRKGVLTA
;
A
#
# COMPACT_ATOMS: atom_id res chain seq x y z
N MET A 1 22.96 -13.79 -8.64
CA MET A 1 24.19 -14.62 -8.52
C MET A 1 24.28 -15.16 -7.10
N ARG A 2 24.20 -16.48 -6.90
CA ARG A 2 24.30 -17.12 -5.59
C ARG A 2 25.63 -17.89 -5.49
N ARG A 3 26.46 -17.54 -4.52
CA ARG A 3 27.53 -18.41 -3.99
C ARG A 3 27.59 -18.22 -2.49
N ALA A 4 26.90 -19.08 -1.75
CA ALA A 4 27.15 -19.25 -0.32
C ALA A 4 28.19 -20.36 -0.19
N GLN A 5 29.43 -20.00 0.16
CA GLN A 5 30.45 -20.96 0.56
C GLN A 5 30.19 -21.31 2.04
N SER A 6 29.70 -22.52 2.30
CA SER A 6 29.67 -23.10 3.64
C SER A 6 30.94 -23.92 3.81
N VAL A 7 31.98 -23.31 4.38
CA VAL A 7 33.16 -24.04 4.87
C VAL A 7 32.79 -24.61 6.24
N ARG A 8 32.39 -25.88 6.28
CA ARG A 8 32.22 -26.62 7.52
C ARG A 8 33.55 -27.27 7.90
N HIS A 9 34.32 -26.60 8.75
CA HIS A 9 35.34 -27.27 9.55
C HIS A 9 34.64 -27.94 10.73
N TYR A 10 34.23 -29.20 10.56
CA TYR A 10 34.05 -30.06 11.72
C TYR A 10 35.46 -30.46 12.17
N ALA A 11 35.96 -29.83 13.22
CA ALA A 11 37.01 -30.43 14.02
C ALA A 11 36.44 -31.75 14.54
N ARG A 12 36.87 -32.85 13.93
CA ARG A 12 36.62 -34.21 14.40
C ARG A 12 37.14 -34.26 15.84
N PRO A 13 36.31 -34.47 16.88
CA PRO A 13 36.82 -34.74 18.20
C PRO A 13 37.46 -36.12 18.10
N SER A 14 38.78 -36.13 17.99
CA SER A 14 39.56 -37.34 18.20
C SER A 14 39.20 -37.83 19.60
N LEU A 15 38.46 -38.93 19.68
CA LEU A 15 38.41 -39.78 20.86
C LEU A 15 39.83 -40.31 21.07
N ALA A 16 40.67 -39.48 21.70
CA ALA A 16 41.92 -39.88 22.28
C ALA A 16 41.59 -40.63 23.59
N LEU A 17 41.08 -41.85 23.43
CA LEU A 17 41.19 -42.90 24.43
C LEU A 17 42.65 -43.40 24.35
N GLY A 18 43.56 -42.74 25.06
CA GLY A 18 44.93 -43.22 25.12
C GLY A 18 45.93 -42.18 25.60
N ALA A 19 46.41 -42.41 26.82
CA ALA A 19 47.63 -41.87 27.41
C ALA A 19 47.58 -40.39 27.80
N ASP A 20 47.04 -40.13 29.00
CA ASP A 20 47.67 -39.15 29.88
C ASP A 20 48.30 -39.93 31.05
N ASP A 21 49.62 -39.83 31.13
CA ASP A 21 50.46 -40.44 32.13
C ASP A 21 50.26 -39.72 33.48
N LEU A 22 49.97 -40.50 34.52
CA LEU A 22 50.25 -40.20 35.93
C LEU A 22 49.68 -38.87 36.49
N GLY A 23 48.40 -38.89 36.88
CA GLY A 23 47.87 -37.75 37.63
C GLY A 23 46.46 -37.89 38.17
N MET A 24 46.25 -38.84 39.08
CA MET A 24 45.03 -38.99 39.89
C MET A 24 43.77 -39.36 39.12
N LEU A 25 43.71 -40.63 38.68
CA LEU A 25 42.46 -41.38 38.75
C LEU A 25 42.00 -41.35 40.21
N LYS A 26 41.23 -40.34 40.57
CA LYS A 26 40.31 -40.38 41.70
C LYS A 26 39.19 -41.35 41.30
N GLU A 27 39.56 -42.62 41.10
CA GLU A 27 38.64 -43.73 41.12
C GLU A 27 38.02 -43.70 42.51
N SER A 28 36.78 -43.21 42.59
CA SER A 28 35.91 -43.64 43.66
C SER A 28 35.90 -45.18 43.56
N PRO A 29 36.45 -45.93 44.52
CA PRO A 29 36.68 -47.38 44.38
C PRO A 29 35.38 -48.20 44.21
N ASP A 30 34.22 -47.55 44.28
CA ASP A 30 32.89 -48.13 44.13
C ASP A 30 32.21 -47.83 42.77
N GLU A 31 32.77 -47.00 41.89
CA GLU A 31 32.20 -46.74 40.55
C GLU A 31 32.93 -47.53 39.46
N SER A 32 32.28 -48.53 38.88
CA SER A 32 32.81 -49.31 37.75
C SER A 32 32.94 -48.43 36.50
N ASN A 33 33.96 -48.66 35.67
CA ASN A 33 34.10 -48.03 34.34
C ASN A 33 32.82 -48.16 33.49
N GLU A 34 32.06 -49.23 33.69
CA GLU A 34 30.77 -49.45 33.04
C GLU A 34 29.73 -48.38 33.43
N ASP A 35 29.70 -47.95 34.68
CA ASP A 35 28.74 -46.95 35.17
C ASP A 35 29.08 -45.55 34.65
N VAL A 36 30.37 -45.25 34.48
CA VAL A 36 30.83 -44.01 33.81
C VAL A 36 30.36 -43.97 32.36
N LEU A 37 30.53 -45.07 31.62
CA LEU A 37 30.09 -45.18 30.23
C LEU A 37 28.56 -45.07 30.09
N ARG A 38 27.79 -45.68 31.00
CA ARG A 38 26.32 -45.53 31.04
C ARG A 38 25.90 -44.08 31.29
N ARG A 39 26.57 -43.37 32.21
CA ARG A 39 26.30 -41.95 32.48
C ARG A 39 26.58 -41.08 31.26
N GLN A 40 27.72 -41.30 30.60
CA GLN A 40 28.09 -40.59 29.36
C GLN A 40 27.12 -40.88 28.22
N LEU A 41 26.68 -42.14 28.05
CA LEU A 41 25.70 -42.50 27.04
C LEU A 41 24.37 -41.75 27.26
N LEU A 42 23.85 -41.74 28.49
CA LEU A 42 22.63 -41.00 28.84
C LEU A 42 22.77 -39.49 28.63
N GLU A 43 23.94 -38.92 28.91
CA GLU A 43 24.21 -37.51 28.65
C GLU A 43 24.20 -37.21 27.15
N LYS A 44 24.80 -38.10 26.35
CA LYS A 44 24.81 -38.00 24.89
C LYS A 44 23.42 -38.19 24.28
N ASP A 45 22.60 -39.10 24.82
CA ASP A 45 21.21 -39.27 24.39
C ASP A 45 20.39 -38.01 24.66
N ARG A 46 20.52 -37.41 25.86
CA ARG A 46 19.86 -36.14 26.19
C ARG A 46 20.35 -35.00 25.30
N GLU A 47 21.63 -34.95 24.97
CA GLU A 47 22.19 -33.96 24.03
C GLU A 47 21.60 -34.16 22.62
N ASN A 48 21.48 -35.41 22.17
CA ASN A 48 20.88 -35.77 20.90
C ASN A 48 19.42 -35.34 20.83
N ASP A 49 18.62 -35.62 21.86
CA ASP A 49 17.21 -35.21 21.94
C ASP A 49 17.06 -33.68 21.88
N LYS A 50 17.93 -32.94 22.58
CA LYS A 50 17.97 -31.48 22.52
C LYS A 50 18.27 -30.97 21.11
N LEU A 51 19.28 -31.55 20.46
CA LEU A 51 19.66 -31.19 19.09
C LEU A 51 18.54 -31.53 18.09
N GLN A 52 17.88 -32.67 18.23
CA GLN A 52 16.73 -33.04 17.40
C GLN A 52 15.57 -32.07 17.58
N THR A 53 15.24 -31.71 18.81
CA THR A 53 14.22 -30.70 19.11
C THR A 53 14.56 -29.36 18.47
N GLN A 54 15.83 -28.94 18.56
CA GLN A 54 16.30 -27.71 17.92
C GLN A 54 16.21 -27.77 16.40
N ILE A 55 16.59 -28.90 15.79
CA ILE A 55 16.49 -29.11 14.34
C ILE A 55 15.03 -29.02 13.89
N GLN A 56 14.11 -29.69 14.59
CA GLN A 56 12.68 -29.63 14.28
C GLN A 56 12.14 -28.20 14.40
N GLY A 57 12.54 -27.47 15.45
CA GLY A 57 12.18 -26.06 15.63
C GLY A 57 12.68 -25.18 14.48
N LEU A 58 13.92 -25.36 14.04
CA LEU A 58 14.49 -24.61 12.91
C LEU A 58 13.83 -24.97 11.58
N GLN A 59 13.49 -26.24 11.36
CA GLN A 59 12.76 -26.67 10.18
C GLN A 59 11.36 -26.07 10.13
N ALA A 60 10.65 -26.02 11.26
CA ALA A 60 9.35 -25.36 11.36
C ALA A 60 9.45 -23.86 11.03
N GLN A 61 10.48 -23.17 11.54
CA GLN A 61 10.72 -21.76 11.21
C GLN A 61 11.06 -21.53 9.74
N LEU A 62 11.83 -22.42 9.11
CA LEU A 62 12.14 -22.34 7.69
C LEU A 62 10.90 -22.56 6.82
N ALA A 63 10.04 -23.51 7.20
CA ALA A 63 8.80 -23.80 6.49
C ALA A 63 7.78 -22.65 6.57
N GLN A 64 7.83 -21.84 7.63
CA GLN A 64 6.97 -20.65 7.78
C GLN A 64 7.46 -19.44 6.98
N ARG A 65 8.66 -19.47 6.40
CA ARG A 65 9.16 -18.33 5.63
C ARG A 65 8.41 -18.22 4.29
N PRO A 66 7.86 -17.04 3.96
CA PRO A 66 7.32 -16.80 2.63
C PRO A 66 8.38 -17.08 1.56
N PRO A 67 7.97 -17.57 0.38
CA PRO A 67 8.91 -17.77 -0.71
C PRO A 67 9.50 -16.42 -1.13
N LEU A 68 10.79 -16.44 -1.50
CA LEU A 68 11.51 -15.21 -1.88
C LEU A 68 10.85 -14.47 -3.04
N GLU A 69 10.17 -15.21 -3.92
CA GLU A 69 9.45 -14.67 -5.07
C GLU A 69 8.31 -13.72 -4.64
N ASP A 70 7.58 -14.05 -3.58
CA ASP A 70 6.51 -13.22 -3.03
C ASP A 70 7.08 -11.92 -2.45
N VAL A 71 8.18 -12.03 -1.71
CA VAL A 71 8.87 -10.85 -1.15
C VAL A 71 9.35 -9.93 -2.28
N GLN A 72 9.94 -10.50 -3.34
CA GLN A 72 10.38 -9.73 -4.51
C GLN A 72 9.22 -9.15 -5.32
N ALA A 73 8.07 -9.81 -5.35
CA ALA A 73 6.85 -9.29 -5.98
C ALA A 73 6.34 -8.07 -5.21
N LEU A 74 6.23 -8.17 -3.88
CA LEU A 74 5.83 -7.07 -3.01
C LEU A 74 6.79 -5.88 -3.11
N GLU A 75 8.11 -6.11 -3.14
CA GLU A 75 9.08 -5.03 -3.32
C GLU A 75 8.94 -4.31 -4.66
N ARG A 76 8.60 -5.04 -5.73
CA ARG A 76 8.35 -4.45 -7.06
C ARG A 76 7.05 -3.64 -7.07
N GLU A 77 5.99 -4.17 -6.48
CA GLU A 77 4.70 -3.49 -6.37
C GLU A 77 4.83 -2.21 -5.54
N TYR A 78 5.51 -2.27 -4.40
CA TYR A 78 5.79 -1.10 -3.57
C TYR A 78 6.52 0.00 -4.35
N LYS A 79 7.57 -0.35 -5.12
CA LYS A 79 8.27 0.61 -5.98
C LYS A 79 7.38 1.19 -7.07
N ASN A 80 6.48 0.38 -7.63
CA ASN A 80 5.53 0.83 -8.63
C ASN A 80 4.51 1.82 -8.03
N LEU A 81 3.98 1.52 -6.84
CA LEU A 81 3.07 2.40 -6.12
C LEU A 81 3.74 3.72 -5.73
N GLU A 82 5.01 3.69 -5.31
CA GLU A 82 5.78 4.89 -5.00
C GLU A 82 5.95 5.79 -6.24
N LEU A 83 6.21 5.20 -7.40
CA LEU A 83 6.31 5.93 -8.66
C LEU A 83 4.97 6.57 -9.04
N LEU A 84 3.87 5.84 -8.88
CA LEU A 84 2.52 6.35 -9.15
C LEU A 84 2.17 7.51 -8.21
N LEU A 85 2.42 7.34 -6.90
CA LEU A 85 2.20 8.37 -5.89
C LEU A 85 2.96 9.65 -6.24
N GLN A 86 4.24 9.53 -6.60
CA GLN A 86 5.05 10.67 -7.01
C GLN A 86 4.48 11.34 -8.29
N GLY A 87 4.00 10.55 -9.24
CA GLY A 87 3.30 11.05 -10.44
C GLY A 87 2.06 11.86 -10.09
N THR A 88 1.19 11.32 -9.22
CA THR A 88 -0.03 12.00 -8.75
C THR A 88 0.27 13.28 -7.97
N GLN A 89 1.30 13.28 -7.12
CA GLN A 89 1.71 14.48 -6.38
C GLN A 89 2.15 15.61 -7.32
N ARG A 90 3.00 15.30 -8.30
CA ARG A 90 3.42 16.29 -9.31
C ARG A 90 2.22 16.84 -10.10
N GLU A 91 1.27 15.99 -10.44
CA GLU A 91 0.08 16.43 -11.18
C GLU A 91 -0.83 17.31 -10.32
N ASN A 92 -1.02 16.97 -9.05
CA ASN A 92 -1.74 17.82 -8.10
C ASN A 92 -1.07 19.19 -7.93
N GLU A 93 0.26 19.23 -7.84
CA GLU A 93 1.01 20.49 -7.78
C GLU A 93 0.79 21.35 -9.03
N ARG A 94 0.80 20.75 -10.22
CA ARG A 94 0.50 21.45 -11.49
C ARG A 94 -0.92 22.00 -11.49
N ALA A 95 -1.91 21.18 -11.15
CA ALA A 95 -3.31 21.58 -11.11
C ALA A 95 -3.55 22.73 -10.12
N MET A 96 -2.91 22.67 -8.93
CA MET A 96 -2.96 23.77 -7.96
C MET A 96 -2.34 25.05 -8.51
N ALA A 97 -1.21 24.96 -9.21
CA ALA A 97 -0.59 26.13 -9.83
C ALA A 97 -1.46 26.74 -10.95
N GLU A 98 -2.13 25.91 -11.75
CA GLU A 98 -3.08 26.36 -12.77
C GLU A 98 -4.31 27.03 -12.16
N LEU A 99 -4.85 26.47 -11.09
CA LEU A 99 -5.97 27.05 -10.35
C LEU A 99 -5.62 28.43 -9.77
N GLU A 100 -4.42 28.60 -9.22
CA GLU A 100 -3.96 29.90 -8.72
C GLU A 100 -3.73 30.92 -9.85
N ARG A 101 -3.27 30.49 -11.03
CA ARG A 101 -3.22 31.36 -12.23
C ARG A 101 -4.62 31.79 -12.67
N GLY A 102 -5.57 30.85 -12.65
CA GLY A 102 -6.99 31.11 -12.92
C GLY A 102 -7.57 32.18 -11.99
N LYS A 103 -7.41 32.01 -10.68
CA LYS A 103 -7.82 33.00 -9.66
C LYS A 103 -7.18 34.38 -9.86
N THR A 104 -5.90 34.41 -10.22
CA THR A 104 -5.19 35.67 -10.47
C THR A 104 -5.77 36.41 -11.68
N ARG A 105 -6.05 35.67 -12.77
CA ARG A 105 -6.70 36.22 -13.96
C ARG A 105 -8.13 36.69 -13.66
N GLU A 106 -8.90 35.90 -12.93
CA GLU A 106 -10.25 36.25 -12.48
C GLU A 106 -10.25 37.56 -11.70
N LYS A 107 -9.41 37.69 -10.67
CA LYS A 107 -9.26 38.94 -9.91
C LYS A 107 -8.90 40.14 -10.76
N MET A 108 -8.08 39.96 -11.81
CA MET A 108 -7.75 41.05 -12.75
C MET A 108 -8.99 41.49 -13.54
N LEU A 109 -9.78 40.53 -14.05
CA LEU A 109 -11.00 40.82 -14.79
C LEU A 109 -12.07 41.46 -13.89
N GLU A 110 -12.23 40.99 -12.66
CA GLU A 110 -13.15 41.59 -11.68
C GLU A 110 -12.80 43.05 -11.38
N ARG A 111 -11.50 43.36 -11.24
CA ARG A 111 -11.03 44.76 -11.07
C ARG A 111 -11.36 45.61 -12.30
N GLU A 112 -11.17 45.09 -13.50
CA GLU A 112 -11.48 45.81 -14.74
C GLU A 112 -12.98 46.03 -14.91
N LEU A 113 -13.81 45.04 -14.61
CA LEU A 113 -15.27 45.18 -14.59
C LEU A 113 -15.71 46.23 -13.57
N THR A 114 -15.13 46.21 -12.38
CA THR A 114 -15.39 47.22 -11.34
C THR A 114 -15.00 48.61 -11.81
N ARG A 115 -13.86 48.74 -12.52
CA ARG A 115 -13.39 50.02 -13.08
C ARG A 115 -14.30 50.57 -14.17
N LEU A 116 -14.83 49.71 -15.05
CA LEU A 116 -15.61 50.12 -16.23
C LEU A 116 -17.11 50.26 -15.94
N ALA A 117 -17.68 49.38 -15.13
CA ALA A 117 -19.12 49.29 -14.87
C ALA A 117 -19.52 49.65 -13.41
N GLY A 118 -18.54 50.00 -12.57
CA GLY A 118 -18.75 50.33 -11.15
C GLY A 118 -18.85 49.11 -10.25
N GLU A 119 -18.97 49.34 -8.93
CA GLU A 119 -19.02 48.27 -7.91
C GLU A 119 -20.23 47.31 -8.08
N ASN A 120 -21.31 47.78 -8.70
CA ASN A 120 -22.54 47.02 -8.92
C ASN A 120 -22.57 46.27 -10.27
N TRP A 121 -21.41 46.04 -10.91
CA TRP A 121 -21.34 45.41 -12.23
C TRP A 121 -22.04 44.04 -12.28
N GLN A 122 -22.00 43.25 -11.19
CA GLN A 122 -22.70 41.96 -11.12
C GLN A 122 -24.22 42.11 -11.23
N ALA A 123 -24.80 43.09 -10.52
CA ALA A 123 -26.23 43.38 -10.54
C ALA A 123 -26.65 43.97 -11.89
N ASN A 124 -25.83 44.86 -12.46
CA ASN A 124 -26.09 45.50 -13.75
C ASN A 124 -26.02 44.50 -14.93
N LEU A 125 -25.21 43.46 -14.81
CA LEU A 125 -25.08 42.40 -15.82
C LEU A 125 -25.98 41.18 -15.54
N GLU A 126 -26.81 41.23 -14.50
CA GLU A 126 -27.67 40.12 -14.04
C GLU A 126 -26.90 38.80 -13.86
N ILE A 127 -25.62 38.88 -13.50
CA ILE A 127 -24.78 37.70 -13.27
C ILE A 127 -25.16 37.17 -11.89
N SER A 128 -25.94 36.10 -11.88
CA SER A 128 -26.25 35.37 -10.64
C SER A 128 -24.93 35.03 -9.93
N PRO A 129 -24.77 35.36 -8.64
CA PRO A 129 -23.55 35.04 -7.91
C PRO A 129 -23.27 33.55 -8.05
N ALA A 130 -22.07 33.22 -8.53
CA ALA A 130 -21.68 31.84 -8.74
C ALA A 130 -21.84 31.08 -7.41
N PRO A 131 -22.48 29.90 -7.40
CA PRO A 131 -22.56 29.09 -6.21
C PRO A 131 -21.12 28.84 -5.70
N PRO A 132 -20.90 28.84 -4.37
CA PRO A 132 -19.57 28.67 -3.81
C PRO A 132 -18.95 27.40 -4.40
N PRO A 133 -17.63 27.42 -4.72
CA PRO A 133 -16.98 26.30 -5.35
C PRO A 133 -17.28 25.05 -4.52
N PHE A 134 -17.89 24.06 -5.16
CA PHE A 134 -18.18 22.77 -4.54
C PHE A 134 -16.87 22.25 -3.98
N VAL A 135 -16.70 22.38 -2.67
CA VAL A 135 -15.69 21.66 -1.92
C VAL A 135 -15.96 20.20 -2.22
N PRO A 136 -15.04 19.45 -2.86
CA PRO A 136 -15.19 18.01 -2.89
C PRO A 136 -15.28 17.60 -1.43
N ARG A 137 -16.45 17.12 -0.99
CA ARG A 137 -16.58 16.51 0.32
C ARG A 137 -15.56 15.38 0.33
N SER A 138 -14.42 15.60 0.95
CA SER A 138 -13.57 14.51 1.41
C SER A 138 -14.52 13.57 2.15
N VAL A 139 -14.57 12.33 1.68
CA VAL A 139 -15.35 11.23 2.25
C VAL A 139 -14.87 10.81 3.66
N THR A 140 -14.18 11.69 4.38
CA THR A 140 -13.70 11.50 5.75
C THR A 140 -14.71 11.88 6.84
N SER A 141 -15.92 12.35 6.50
CA SER A 141 -16.98 12.65 7.49
C SER A 141 -18.02 11.54 7.67
N PHE A 142 -17.58 10.30 7.92
CA PHE A 142 -18.46 9.25 8.45
C PHE A 142 -18.07 8.73 9.86
N PHE A 143 -17.02 9.27 10.48
CA PHE A 143 -16.80 9.11 11.93
C PHE A 143 -17.56 10.16 12.73
N GLN A 144 -18.90 10.16 12.63
CA GLN A 144 -19.74 10.79 13.64
C GLN A 144 -20.14 9.69 14.64
N MET A 145 -19.29 9.50 15.65
CA MET A 145 -19.62 8.75 16.86
C MET A 145 -20.93 9.32 17.45
N PRO A 146 -21.97 8.50 17.68
CA PRO A 146 -23.01 8.89 18.62
C PRO A 146 -22.39 8.86 20.02
N SER A 147 -22.35 10.03 20.65
CA SER A 147 -22.14 10.15 22.10
C SER A 147 -23.28 9.42 22.80
N ALA A 148 -23.03 8.18 23.22
CA ALA A 148 -23.92 7.42 24.07
C ALA A 148 -23.57 7.73 25.53
N GLN A 149 -24.41 8.57 26.14
CA GLN A 149 -24.53 8.65 27.58
C GLN A 149 -24.89 7.26 28.14
N HIS A 150 -24.17 6.85 29.18
CA HIS A 150 -24.66 6.11 30.35
C HIS A 150 -25.82 5.12 30.12
N VAL A 151 -25.56 3.80 30.17
CA VAL A 151 -26.18 2.85 31.13
C VAL A 151 -25.31 1.59 31.23
N LEU A 152 -24.99 1.19 32.46
CA LEU A 152 -24.33 -0.05 32.85
C LEU A 152 -25.19 -1.30 32.52
N SER A 153 -24.63 -2.32 31.85
CA SER A 153 -24.81 -3.75 32.19
C SER A 153 -24.02 -4.68 31.25
N PRO A 154 -23.43 -5.78 31.75
CA PRO A 154 -22.69 -6.74 30.94
C PRO A 154 -23.58 -7.91 30.50
N GLY A 155 -23.37 -8.39 29.27
CA GLY A 155 -23.80 -9.72 28.85
C GLY A 155 -24.66 -9.76 27.58
N SER A 156 -24.03 -10.06 26.44
CA SER A 156 -24.51 -11.01 25.42
C SER A 156 -23.66 -10.92 24.14
N SER A 157 -22.81 -11.91 23.98
CA SER A 157 -21.99 -12.17 22.80
C SER A 157 -22.82 -12.84 21.70
N SER A 158 -23.69 -12.09 21.01
CA SER A 158 -24.44 -12.57 19.83
C SER A 158 -24.68 -11.51 18.72
N GLY A 159 -23.99 -10.36 18.73
CA GLY A 159 -24.25 -9.25 17.80
C GLY A 159 -23.44 -9.20 16.50
N ASN A 160 -22.48 -10.11 16.27
CA ASN A 160 -21.48 -9.92 15.19
C ASN A 160 -21.95 -10.25 13.77
N GLN A 161 -23.03 -11.03 13.58
CA GLN A 161 -23.43 -11.49 12.24
C GLN A 161 -24.21 -10.41 11.45
N VAL A 162 -25.07 -9.64 12.11
CA VAL A 162 -25.84 -8.56 11.45
C VAL A 162 -24.92 -7.43 10.97
N SER A 163 -23.80 -7.20 11.67
CA SER A 163 -22.77 -6.24 11.28
C SER A 163 -22.01 -6.64 10.01
N ALA A 164 -21.73 -7.93 9.84
CA ALA A 164 -21.01 -8.44 8.67
C ALA A 164 -21.85 -8.36 7.39
N GLU A 165 -23.14 -8.71 7.48
CA GLU A 165 -24.07 -8.63 6.35
C GLU A 165 -24.35 -7.18 5.94
N ALA A 166 -24.51 -6.27 6.91
CA ALA A 166 -24.63 -4.83 6.64
C ALA A 166 -23.36 -4.25 5.99
N THR A 167 -22.18 -4.72 6.40
CA THR A 167 -20.91 -4.32 5.78
C THR A 167 -20.82 -4.83 4.33
N LEU A 168 -21.26 -6.06 4.06
CA LEU A 168 -21.25 -6.65 2.72
C LEU A 168 -22.21 -5.91 1.79
N ALA A 169 -23.43 -5.60 2.24
CA ALA A 169 -24.39 -4.80 1.47
C ALA A 169 -23.85 -3.39 1.16
N HIS A 170 -23.14 -2.77 2.12
CA HIS A 170 -22.49 -1.49 1.89
C HIS A 170 -21.38 -1.56 0.83
N VAL A 171 -20.56 -2.61 0.86
CA VAL A 171 -19.51 -2.85 -0.16
C VAL A 171 -20.12 -3.04 -1.55
N GLU A 172 -21.22 -3.77 -1.66
CA GLU A 172 -21.93 -3.94 -2.93
C GLU A 172 -22.51 -2.63 -3.46
N GLN A 173 -23.09 -1.80 -2.58
CA GLN A 173 -23.60 -0.48 -2.96
C GLN A 173 -22.49 0.44 -3.48
N VAL A 174 -21.33 0.46 -2.82
CA VAL A 174 -20.16 1.22 -3.26
C VAL A 174 -19.65 0.70 -4.61
N ARG A 175 -19.60 -0.62 -4.80
CA ARG A 175 -19.19 -1.24 -6.07
C ARG A 175 -20.10 -0.83 -7.23
N LEU A 176 -21.42 -0.86 -7.02
CA LEU A 176 -22.39 -0.42 -8.03
C LEU A 176 -22.27 1.08 -8.34
N LEU A 177 -22.00 1.91 -7.33
CA LEU A 177 -21.80 3.33 -7.54
C LEU A 177 -20.53 3.62 -8.36
N ILE A 178 -19.42 2.94 -8.05
CA ILE A 178 -18.16 3.06 -8.79
C ILE A 178 -18.38 2.66 -10.25
N LEU A 179 -19.01 1.52 -10.51
CA LEU A 179 -19.29 1.06 -11.86
C LEU A 179 -20.18 2.05 -12.64
N GLY A 180 -21.20 2.61 -11.98
CA GLY A 180 -22.06 3.64 -12.58
C GLY A 180 -21.34 4.97 -12.82
N MET A 181 -20.36 5.33 -11.99
CA MET A 181 -19.51 6.50 -12.19
C MET A 181 -18.56 6.29 -13.37
N GLU A 182 -17.93 5.13 -13.45
CA GLU A 182 -17.02 4.74 -14.52
C GLU A 182 -17.73 4.76 -15.88
N GLN A 183 -18.94 4.19 -15.96
CA GLN A 183 -19.74 4.21 -17.18
C GLN A 183 -20.10 5.64 -17.64
N ARG A 184 -20.44 6.53 -16.70
CA ARG A 184 -20.73 7.95 -17.02
C ARG A 184 -19.47 8.69 -17.48
N LEU A 185 -18.32 8.37 -16.91
CA LEU A 185 -17.04 8.98 -17.26
C LEU A 185 -16.60 8.55 -18.65
N GLN A 186 -16.70 7.25 -18.96
CA GLN A 186 -16.44 6.69 -20.28
C GLN A 186 -17.35 7.31 -21.36
N ALA A 187 -18.65 7.44 -21.08
CA ALA A 187 -19.57 8.08 -22.02
C ALA A 187 -19.24 9.57 -22.28
N ARG A 188 -18.72 10.29 -21.28
CA ARG A 188 -18.27 11.69 -21.45
C ARG A 188 -16.98 11.76 -22.25
N GLU A 189 -16.05 10.85 -22.00
CA GLU A 189 -14.78 10.74 -22.71
C GLU A 189 -15.01 10.45 -24.20
N GLU A 190 -15.87 9.49 -24.54
CA GLU A 190 -16.25 9.23 -25.94
C GLU A 190 -16.86 10.46 -26.62
N LYS A 191 -17.68 11.22 -25.88
CA LYS A 191 -18.31 12.44 -26.40
C LYS A 191 -17.27 13.54 -26.62
N LEU A 192 -16.32 13.67 -25.71
CA LEU A 192 -15.22 14.62 -25.80
C LEU A 192 -14.31 14.27 -26.98
N ASN A 193 -13.92 13.01 -27.14
CA ASN A 193 -13.11 12.55 -28.27
C ASN A 193 -13.79 12.84 -29.60
N LYS A 194 -15.11 12.60 -29.72
CA LYS A 194 -15.88 12.98 -30.92
C LYS A 194 -15.88 14.49 -31.19
N THR A 195 -15.90 15.32 -30.15
CA THR A 195 -15.84 16.78 -30.32
C THR A 195 -14.45 17.24 -30.74
N VAL A 196 -13.39 16.64 -30.19
CA VAL A 196 -12.00 16.91 -30.57
C VAL A 196 -11.77 16.51 -32.03
N GLU A 197 -12.17 15.29 -32.42
CA GLU A 197 -12.04 14.80 -33.79
C GLU A 197 -12.77 15.71 -34.81
N ARG A 198 -13.96 16.21 -34.46
CA ARG A 198 -14.67 17.20 -35.30
C ARG A 198 -13.89 18.51 -35.41
N ALA A 199 -13.39 19.03 -34.29
CA ALA A 199 -12.64 20.29 -34.26
C ALA A 199 -11.34 20.19 -35.05
N GLU A 200 -10.61 19.08 -34.93
CA GLU A 200 -9.41 18.79 -35.71
C GLU A 200 -9.73 18.67 -37.21
N GLY A 201 -10.81 17.98 -37.57
CA GLY A 201 -11.26 17.87 -38.95
C GLY A 201 -11.68 19.22 -39.57
N GLU A 202 -12.31 20.10 -38.80
CA GLU A 202 -12.60 21.47 -39.24
C GLU A 202 -11.33 22.31 -39.36
N GLY A 203 -10.38 22.18 -38.42
CA GLY A 203 -9.08 22.83 -38.46
C GLY A 203 -8.27 22.46 -39.71
N ALA A 204 -8.25 21.16 -40.07
CA ALA A 204 -7.59 20.68 -41.28
C ALA A 204 -8.20 21.28 -42.57
N LYS A 205 -9.53 21.38 -42.64
CA LYS A 205 -10.23 22.00 -43.78
C LYS A 205 -9.91 23.50 -43.89
N PHE A 206 -9.86 24.22 -42.77
CA PHE A 206 -9.48 25.64 -42.77
C PHE A 206 -8.02 25.85 -43.20
N GLU A 207 -7.10 24.99 -42.78
CA GLU A 207 -5.72 24.99 -43.25
C GLU A 207 -5.62 24.78 -44.77
N GLU A 208 -6.38 23.84 -45.31
CA GLU A 208 -6.40 23.54 -46.75
C GLU A 208 -6.96 24.72 -47.56
N LEU A 209 -8.08 25.32 -47.12
CA LEU A 209 -8.61 26.54 -47.74
C LEU A 209 -7.60 27.68 -47.71
N ARG A 210 -6.91 27.87 -46.58
CA ARG A 210 -5.90 28.92 -46.42
C ARG A 210 -4.72 28.72 -47.38
N LYS A 211 -4.27 27.47 -47.57
CA LYS A 211 -3.23 27.15 -48.55
C LYS A 211 -3.70 27.47 -49.97
N GLY A 212 -4.93 27.10 -50.33
CA GLY A 212 -5.51 27.41 -51.64
C GLY A 212 -5.58 28.92 -51.96
N VAL A 213 -5.95 29.74 -50.97
CA VAL A 213 -6.00 31.22 -51.12
C VAL A 213 -4.60 31.84 -51.27
N LEU A 214 -3.58 31.29 -50.62
CA LEU A 214 -2.20 31.79 -50.71
C LEU A 214 -1.50 31.41 -52.03
N THR A 215 -2.01 30.40 -52.73
CA THR A 215 -1.44 29.90 -53.99
C THR A 215 -2.13 30.45 -55.25
N ALA A 216 -3.22 31.20 -55.10
CA ALA A 216 -3.96 31.84 -56.19
C ALA A 216 -3.59 33.33 -56.30
#